data_AF-A0A8T3PKE1-F1
#
_entry.id   AF-A0A8T3PKE1-F1
#
_cell.length_a   1.000
_cell.length_b   1.000
_cell.length_c   1.000
_cell.angle_alpha   90.00
_cell.angle_beta   90.00
_cell.angle_gamma   90.00
#
_symmetry.space_group_name_H-M   'P 1'
#
loop_
_entity.id
_entity.type
_entity.pdbx_description
1 polymer ?
#
loop_
_entity_poly.entity_id
_entity_poly.type
_entity_poly.pdbx_seq_one_letter_code
_entity_poly.pdbx_strand_id
1 'polypeptide(L)'
;MQKRRLGRSDLYLTPLGLGTWAIGGPWAYGWGPQDAANLAFAEGLRRIAEGERCSLAGLAIAWVLRRPEINSAIVGARSPAQIAETVKYVDQALSVEVLGEIERLLGEREGLCRERRPVERP
;
A
#
# COMPACT_ATOMS: atom_id res chain seq x y z
N MET A 1 14.83 17.36 -7.34
CA MET A 1 14.89 16.17 -6.45
C MET A 1 16.29 15.58 -6.51
N GLN A 2 16.93 15.31 -5.37
CA GLN A 2 18.27 14.72 -5.31
C GLN A 2 18.21 13.20 -5.54
N LYS A 3 18.91 12.70 -6.56
CA LYS A 3 19.06 11.25 -6.83
C LYS A 3 20.41 10.75 -6.33
N ARG A 4 20.48 9.52 -5.84
CA ARG A 4 21.72 8.84 -5.41
C ARG A 4 21.88 7.52 -6.16
N ARG A 5 23.13 7.18 -6.49
CA ARG A 5 23.44 5.91 -7.15
C ARG A 5 23.20 4.74 -6.20
N LEU A 6 22.51 3.70 -6.65
CA LEU A 6 22.27 2.50 -5.86
C LEU A 6 23.53 1.59 -5.89
N GLY A 7 24.42 1.79 -4.94
CA GLY A 7 25.62 0.96 -4.80
C GLY A 7 26.51 0.98 -6.05
N ARG A 8 26.73 -0.20 -6.65
CA ARG A 8 27.57 -0.39 -7.85
C ARG A 8 26.79 -0.47 -9.16
N SER A 9 25.47 -0.38 -9.13
CA SER A 9 24.68 -0.36 -10.37
C SER A 9 24.74 1.01 -11.05
N ASP A 10 24.20 1.04 -12.26
CA ASP A 10 23.91 2.20 -13.09
C ASP A 10 22.55 2.86 -12.74
N LEU A 11 21.87 2.40 -11.68
CA LEU A 11 20.58 2.93 -11.25
C LEU A 11 20.74 4.16 -10.33
N TYR A 12 19.97 5.22 -10.60
CA TYR A 12 19.92 6.45 -9.80
C TYR A 12 18.53 6.64 -9.21
N LEU A 13 18.43 6.50 -7.89
CA LEU A 13 17.17 6.50 -7.14
C LEU A 13 17.04 7.74 -6.26
N THR A 14 15.84 8.26 -6.11
CA THR A 14 15.54 9.23 -5.05
C THR A 14 15.62 8.50 -3.70
N PRO A 15 16.35 8.98 -2.68
CA PRO A 15 16.40 8.35 -1.37
C PRO A 15 15.08 8.59 -0.63
N LEU A 16 14.08 7.78 -0.98
CA LEU A 16 12.75 7.79 -0.37
C LEU A 16 12.43 6.34 -0.03
N GLY A 17 12.54 6.00 1.25
CA GLY A 17 12.15 4.69 1.78
C GLY A 17 10.81 4.82 2.49
N LEU A 18 9.77 4.15 1.97
CA LEU A 18 8.48 4.01 2.62
C LEU A 18 8.21 2.50 2.77
N GLY A 19 8.13 2.01 4.00
CA GLY A 19 7.86 0.59 4.26
C GLY A 19 6.38 0.26 4.06
N THR A 20 6.06 -0.62 3.11
CA THR A 20 4.69 -1.02 2.75
C THR A 20 4.19 -2.28 3.47
N TRP A 21 4.89 -2.75 4.52
CA TRP A 21 4.54 -3.99 5.24
C TRP A 21 3.13 -3.99 5.84
N ALA A 22 2.51 -2.81 5.98
CA ALA A 22 1.13 -2.67 6.43
C ALA A 22 0.07 -3.25 5.47
N ILE A 23 0.36 -3.48 4.18
CA ILE A 23 -0.69 -3.79 3.19
C ILE A 23 -0.76 -5.29 2.81
N GLY A 24 0.25 -6.10 3.13
CA GLY A 24 0.39 -7.48 2.63
C GLY A 24 0.38 -8.63 3.65
N GLY A 25 0.40 -8.35 4.95
CA GLY A 25 0.43 -9.38 6.01
C GLY A 25 -0.95 -9.65 6.66
N PRO A 26 -1.10 -10.72 7.46
CA PRO A 26 -2.24 -10.84 8.37
C PRO A 26 -2.23 -9.63 9.31
N TRP A 27 -3.28 -8.80 9.24
CA TRP A 27 -3.38 -7.52 9.95
C TRP A 27 -3.22 -7.61 11.47
N ALA A 28 -3.45 -8.80 12.04
CA ALA A 28 -3.18 -9.12 13.45
C ALA A 28 -1.74 -8.82 13.90
N TYR A 29 -0.78 -8.65 12.96
CA TYR A 29 0.63 -8.36 13.24
C TYR A 29 1.08 -6.95 12.81
N GLY A 30 0.15 -6.03 12.49
CA GLY A 30 0.49 -4.65 12.12
C GLY A 30 1.07 -3.85 13.30
N TRP A 31 2.00 -2.92 13.01
CA TRP A 31 2.55 -1.97 13.99
C TRP A 31 1.57 -0.82 14.24
N GLY A 32 1.11 -0.65 15.47
CA GLY A 32 0.22 0.44 15.90
C GLY A 32 -1.10 -0.08 16.50
N PRO A 33 -1.93 0.81 17.07
CA PRO A 33 -3.26 0.44 17.54
C PRO A 33 -4.07 -0.14 16.38
N GLN A 34 -4.53 -1.38 16.50
CA GLN A 34 -5.50 -1.97 15.57
C GLN A 34 -6.85 -1.36 15.87
N ASP A 35 -7.09 -0.21 15.29
CA ASP A 35 -8.31 0.52 15.46
C ASP A 35 -9.32 0.24 14.35
N ALA A 36 -10.60 0.38 14.71
CA ALA A 36 -11.73 0.11 13.80
C ALA A 36 -11.63 0.88 12.47
N ALA A 37 -10.98 2.05 12.47
CA ALA A 37 -10.75 2.85 11.27
C ALA A 37 -9.82 2.14 10.27
N ASN A 38 -8.69 1.61 10.73
CA ASN A 38 -7.76 0.86 9.88
C ASN A 38 -8.37 -0.47 9.41
N LEU A 39 -9.17 -1.14 10.25
CA LEU A 39 -9.88 -2.36 9.86
C LEU A 39 -10.93 -2.09 8.77
N ALA A 40 -11.74 -1.05 8.95
CA ALA A 40 -12.75 -0.64 7.96
C ALA A 40 -12.09 -0.24 6.63
N PHE A 41 -10.99 0.50 6.70
CA PHE A 41 -10.22 0.89 5.52
C PHE A 41 -9.65 -0.32 4.77
N ALA A 42 -9.01 -1.24 5.48
CA ALA A 42 -8.45 -2.46 4.89
C ALA A 42 -9.53 -3.33 4.24
N GLU A 43 -10.71 -3.40 4.87
CA GLU A 43 -11.85 -4.15 4.32
C GLU A 43 -12.42 -3.48 3.06
N GLY A 44 -12.50 -2.14 3.03
CA GLY A 44 -12.85 -1.40 1.82
C GLY A 44 -11.89 -1.70 0.67
N LEU A 45 -10.58 -1.68 0.93
CA LEU A 45 -9.57 -2.01 -0.10
C LEU A 45 -9.68 -3.45 -0.60
N ARG A 46 -10.06 -4.42 0.24
CA ARG A 46 -10.31 -5.80 -0.21
C ARG A 46 -11.43 -5.87 -1.23
N ARG A 47 -12.55 -5.17 -0.98
CA ARG A 47 -13.69 -5.16 -1.91
C ARG A 47 -13.31 -4.57 -3.26
N ILE A 48 -12.51 -3.50 -3.26
CA ILE A 48 -11.97 -2.93 -4.51
C ILE A 48 -11.10 -3.95 -5.23
N ALA A 49 -10.19 -4.62 -4.52
CA ALA A 49 -9.30 -5.62 -5.11
C ALA A 49 -10.09 -6.80 -5.73
N GLU A 50 -11.14 -7.26 -5.05
CA GLU A 50 -12.05 -8.30 -5.56
C GLU A 50 -12.77 -7.86 -6.84
N GLY A 51 -13.28 -6.62 -6.89
CA GLY A 51 -13.88 -6.03 -8.09
C GLY A 51 -12.90 -5.98 -9.28
N GLU A 52 -11.64 -5.65 -8.98
CA GLU A 52 -10.54 -5.62 -9.95
C GLU A 52 -9.92 -7.00 -10.25
N ARG A 53 -10.43 -8.08 -9.63
CA ARG A 53 -9.93 -9.45 -9.76
C ARG A 53 -8.42 -9.57 -9.47
N CYS A 54 -7.95 -8.83 -8.48
CA CYS A 54 -6.57 -8.88 -8.00
C CYS A 54 -6.52 -9.16 -6.49
N SER A 55 -5.35 -9.56 -5.98
CA SER A 55 -5.17 -9.58 -4.53
C SER A 55 -5.01 -8.17 -3.98
N LEU A 56 -5.25 -8.00 -2.68
CA LEU A 56 -4.97 -6.74 -1.98
C LEU A 56 -3.50 -6.32 -2.15
N ALA A 57 -2.56 -7.28 -2.19
CA ALA A 57 -1.16 -7.00 -2.45
C ALA A 57 -0.94 -6.51 -3.87
N GLY A 58 -1.58 -7.13 -4.87
CA GLY A 58 -1.57 -6.69 -6.26
C GLY A 58 -2.10 -5.27 -6.44
N LEU A 59 -3.26 -4.97 -5.83
CA LEU A 59 -3.83 -3.61 -5.83
C LEU A 59 -2.86 -2.58 -5.22
N ALA A 60 -2.21 -2.93 -4.11
CA ALA A 60 -1.26 -2.06 -3.45
C ALA A 60 -0.02 -1.77 -4.31
N ILE A 61 0.50 -2.80 -4.99
CA ILE A 61 1.62 -2.65 -5.93
C ILE A 61 1.23 -1.74 -7.09
N ALA A 62 0.09 -2.02 -7.73
CA ALA A 62 -0.41 -1.21 -8.84
C ALA A 62 -0.60 0.25 -8.40
N TRP A 63 -1.16 0.47 -7.20
CA TRP A 63 -1.38 1.81 -6.66
C TRP A 63 -0.07 2.57 -6.38
N VAL A 64 0.95 1.90 -5.83
CA VAL A 64 2.25 2.51 -5.55
C VAL A 64 3.01 2.80 -6.85
N LEU A 65 3.08 1.82 -7.76
CA LEU A 65 3.87 1.91 -8.99
C LEU A 65 3.20 2.74 -10.09
N ARG A 66 1.91 3.10 -9.97
CA ARG A 66 1.27 4.06 -10.89
C ARG A 66 1.95 5.42 -10.92
N ARG A 67 2.67 5.78 -9.84
CA ARG A 67 3.34 7.06 -9.70
C ARG A 67 4.71 6.97 -10.38
N PRO A 68 4.95 7.72 -11.48
CA PRO A 68 6.24 7.67 -12.18
C PRO A 68 7.42 8.14 -11.30
N GLU A 69 7.15 8.82 -10.18
CA GLU A 69 8.16 9.22 -9.21
C GLU A 69 8.64 8.07 -8.30
N ILE A 70 7.91 6.95 -8.26
CA ILE A 70 8.25 5.77 -7.47
C ILE A 70 8.96 4.76 -8.37
N ASN A 71 10.26 4.58 -8.14
CA ASN A 71 11.08 3.70 -8.98
C ASN A 71 11.05 2.23 -8.57
N SER A 72 10.68 1.92 -7.33
CA SER A 72 10.71 0.55 -6.81
C SER A 72 9.76 0.38 -5.64
N ALA A 73 9.10 -0.78 -5.55
CA ALA A 73 8.36 -1.24 -4.39
C ALA A 73 9.08 -2.43 -3.75
N ILE A 74 9.23 -2.43 -2.43
CA ILE A 74 9.78 -3.57 -1.69
C ILE A 74 8.62 -4.44 -1.23
N VAL A 75 8.66 -5.72 -1.61
CA VAL A 75 7.59 -6.70 -1.32
C VAL A 75 8.13 -7.76 -0.39
N GLY A 76 7.55 -7.88 0.80
CA GLY A 76 7.84 -8.97 1.71
C GLY A 76 7.07 -10.22 1.28
N ALA A 77 7.78 -11.33 1.04
CA ALA A 77 7.19 -12.62 0.71
C ALA A 77 7.81 -13.73 1.57
N ARG A 78 6.98 -14.72 1.93
CA ARG A 78 7.38 -15.92 2.67
C ARG A 78 7.41 -17.17 1.78
N SER A 79 6.93 -17.07 0.54
CA SER A 79 7.04 -18.12 -0.46
C SER A 79 7.17 -17.54 -1.88
N PRO A 80 7.80 -18.27 -2.83
CA PRO A 80 7.90 -17.85 -4.22
C PRO A 80 6.53 -17.62 -4.90
N ALA A 81 5.50 -18.38 -4.50
CA ALA A 81 4.15 -18.24 -5.02
C ALA A 81 3.54 -16.85 -4.75
N GLN A 82 3.87 -16.24 -3.60
CA GLN A 82 3.44 -14.87 -3.31
C GLN A 82 4.09 -13.86 -4.26
N ILE A 83 5.38 -14.03 -4.56
CA ILE A 83 6.08 -13.17 -5.54
C ILE A 83 5.47 -13.33 -6.93
N ALA A 84 5.27 -14.58 -7.37
CA ALA A 84 4.70 -14.87 -8.68
C ALA A 84 3.27 -14.33 -8.85
N GLU A 85 2.52 -14.23 -7.75
CA GLU A 85 1.19 -13.62 -7.73
C GLU A 85 1.30 -12.10 -7.85
N THR A 86 2.12 -11.46 -7.01
CA THR A 86 2.14 -10.00 -6.92
C THR A 86 2.79 -9.34 -8.13
N VAL A 87 3.78 -9.99 -8.76
CA VAL A 87 4.47 -9.49 -9.97
C VAL A 87 3.50 -9.31 -11.15
N LYS A 88 2.35 -10.00 -11.18
CA LYS A 88 1.35 -9.85 -12.26
C LYS A 88 0.74 -8.46 -12.35
N TYR A 89 0.83 -7.68 -11.26
CA TYR A 89 0.12 -6.42 -11.10
C TYR A 89 1.03 -5.19 -11.17
N VAL A 90 2.34 -5.37 -11.44
CA VAL A 90 3.32 -4.26 -11.45
C VAL A 90 3.04 -3.21 -12.52
N ASP A 91 2.49 -3.61 -13.66
CA ASP A 91 2.16 -2.75 -14.79
C ASP A 91 0.64 -2.52 -14.92
N GLN A 92 -0.15 -2.92 -13.92
CA GLN A 92 -1.60 -2.74 -13.97
C GLN A 92 -1.96 -1.26 -13.83
N ALA A 93 -2.62 -0.72 -14.86
CA ALA A 93 -3.25 0.58 -14.79
C ALA A 93 -4.54 0.49 -13.94
N LEU A 94 -4.63 1.33 -12.91
CA LEU A 94 -5.86 1.50 -12.15
C LEU A 94 -6.75 2.55 -12.83
N SER A 95 -8.04 2.25 -12.97
CA SER A 95 -8.99 3.17 -13.58
C SER A 95 -9.26 4.39 -12.70
N VAL A 96 -9.82 5.45 -13.28
CA VAL A 96 -10.18 6.67 -12.54
C VAL A 96 -11.22 6.39 -11.47
N GLU A 97 -12.13 5.46 -11.75
CA GLU A 97 -13.17 5.01 -10.83
C GLU A 97 -12.57 4.32 -9.61
N VAL A 98 -11.65 3.38 -9.83
CA VAL A 98 -10.92 2.68 -8.75
C VAL A 98 -10.13 3.68 -7.90
N LEU A 99 -9.43 4.61 -8.55
CA LEU A 99 -8.69 5.65 -7.84
C LEU A 99 -9.62 6.54 -7.00
N GLY A 100 -10.76 6.94 -7.55
CA GLY A 100 -11.78 7.71 -6.83
C GLY A 100 -12.33 6.97 -5.61
N GLU A 101 -12.51 5.65 -5.72
CA GLU A 101 -12.97 4.84 -4.60
C GLU A 101 -11.92 4.73 -3.47
N ILE A 102 -10.64 4.57 -3.84
CA ILE A 102 -9.53 4.57 -2.87
C ILE A 102 -9.43 5.93 -2.17
N GLU A 103 -9.55 7.06 -2.89
CA GLU A 103 -9.52 8.41 -2.31
C GLU A 103 -10.70 8.63 -1.34
N ARG A 104 -11.91 8.13 -1.69
CA ARG A 104 -13.06 8.18 -0.78
C ARG A 104 -12.78 7.41 0.53
N LEU A 105 -12.26 6.19 0.43
CA LEU A 105 -11.91 5.38 1.60
C LEU A 105 -10.82 6.06 2.47
N LEU A 106 -9.85 6.73 1.86
CA LEU A 106 -8.83 7.48 2.57
C LEU A 106 -9.45 8.66 3.35
N GLY A 107 -10.40 9.38 2.76
CA GLY A 107 -11.13 10.46 3.42
C GLY A 107 -11.97 9.99 4.61
N GLU A 108 -12.67 8.87 4.46
CA GLU A 108 -13.45 8.24 5.56
C GLU A 108 -12.55 7.82 6.73
N ARG A 109 -11.41 7.20 6.43
CA ARG A 109 -10.40 6.82 7.44
C ARG A 109 -9.87 8.04 8.19
N GLU A 110 -9.56 9.13 7.50
CA GLU A 110 -9.08 10.36 8.13
C GLU A 110 -10.12 10.99 9.06
N GLY A 111 -11.41 10.98 8.68
CA GLY A 111 -12.51 11.42 9.55
C GLY A 111 -12.53 10.63 10.87
N LEU A 112 -12.49 9.30 10.78
CA LEU A 112 -12.47 8.40 11.93
C LEU A 112 -11.22 8.55 12.81
N CYS A 113 -10.08 8.95 12.24
CA CYS A 113 -8.87 9.25 12.99
C CYS A 113 -8.92 10.62 13.69
N ARG A 114 -9.54 11.65 13.07
CA ARG A 114 -9.65 13.01 13.64
C ARG A 114 -10.60 13.10 14.82
N GLU A 115 -11.64 12.27 14.86
CA GLU A 115 -12.61 12.23 15.97
C GLU A 115 -12.05 11.57 17.25
N ARG A 116 -10.81 11.04 17.21
CA ARG A 116 -10.17 10.40 18.37
C ARG A 116 -9.48 11.43 19.26
N ARG A 117 -9.77 11.41 20.57
CA ARG A 117 -8.89 12.00 21.58
C ARG A 117 -7.52 11.30 21.56
N PRO A 118 -6.42 12.02 21.84
CA PRO A 118 -5.12 11.38 21.98
C PRO A 118 -5.19 10.30 23.07
N VAL A 119 -4.69 9.11 22.74
CA VAL A 119 -4.47 8.04 23.72
C VAL A 119 -3.38 8.55 24.67
N GLU A 120 -3.72 8.83 25.92
CA GLU A 120 -2.73 9.07 26.97
C GLU A 120 -1.82 7.84 27.04
N ARG A 121 -0.55 8.04 26.71
CA ARG A 121 0.47 7.02 26.91
C ARG A 121 0.84 7.03 28.40
N PRO A 122 0.92 5.86 29.05
CA PRO A 122 1.39 5.77 30.43
C PRO A 122 2.83 6.25 30.57
#